data_AF-A0A957X7P0-F1
#
_entry.id   AF-A0A957X7P0-F1
#
_cell.length_a   1.000
_cell.length_b   1.000
_cell.length_c   1.000
_cell.angle_alpha   90.00
_cell.angle_beta   90.00
_cell.angle_gamma   90.00
#
_symmetry.space_group_name_H-M   'P 1'
#
loop_
_entity.id
_entity.type
_entity.pdbx_description
1 polymer ?
#
loop_
_entity_poly.entity_id
_entity_poly.type
_entity_poly.pdbx_seq_one_letter_code
_entity_poly.pdbx_strand_id
1 'polypeptide(L)'
;LISDEDGWVDGYRGLWGLDTWDPLGGERAPSGPKYNRDGSVRLSWRSPLAWAGLDKVHPPHQAPTAMTQLLANLQAEQTALTDTIERQRETVRTLDLEIETLRSTQFLSTLLTARSRDLEEAVAKLHAQEERLTHVTETVEASAAQLARLQAGDFGPARAHIRHAHGPQPPIPAASGFARWWSAVSGGLILLLIVALLYFRPTSWLFWLLIVAVLFGALDAFSRRRLGYFLIRLAVLLAIYTAAILIYQFWPQLIVLGLILLVMTMIRDNVREVSGR
;
A
#
# COMPACT_ATOMS: atom_id res chain seq x y z
N LEU A 1 -13.87 4.21 -36.29
CA LEU A 1 -12.85 4.65 -35.31
C LEU A 1 -12.72 6.15 -35.46
N ILE A 2 -12.61 6.88 -34.35
CA ILE A 2 -12.42 8.34 -34.38
C ILE A 2 -10.91 8.60 -34.52
N SER A 3 -10.47 9.54 -35.35
CA SER A 3 -9.06 9.88 -35.59
C SER A 3 -8.82 11.39 -35.66
N ASP A 4 -7.57 11.82 -35.88
CA ASP A 4 -7.23 13.23 -36.13
C ASP A 4 -7.84 13.78 -37.44
N GLU A 5 -8.30 12.90 -38.34
CA GLU A 5 -8.98 13.30 -39.57
C GLU A 5 -10.42 13.81 -39.30
N ASP A 6 -10.97 13.47 -38.13
CA ASP A 6 -12.27 13.94 -37.68
C ASP A 6 -12.15 15.35 -37.10
N GLY A 7 -12.23 16.38 -37.96
CA GLY A 7 -11.98 17.78 -37.59
C GLY A 7 -12.82 18.34 -36.42
N TRP A 8 -13.91 17.68 -36.02
CA TRP A 8 -14.67 18.07 -34.83
C TRP A 8 -13.93 17.76 -33.52
N VAL A 9 -13.00 16.80 -33.53
CA VAL A 9 -12.23 16.37 -32.36
C VAL A 9 -11.33 17.48 -31.84
N ASP A 10 -10.68 18.20 -32.76
CA ASP A 10 -9.83 19.35 -32.45
C ASP A 10 -10.64 20.56 -31.99
N GLY A 11 -11.85 20.70 -32.54
CA GLY A 11 -12.77 21.78 -32.23
C GLY A 11 -13.65 21.54 -31.00
N TYR A 12 -13.56 20.38 -30.33
CA TYR A 12 -14.48 20.03 -29.24
C TYR A 12 -14.20 20.87 -27.98
N ARG A 13 -15.10 21.82 -27.69
CA ARG A 13 -15.01 22.75 -26.54
C ARG A 13 -15.94 22.40 -25.38
N GLY A 14 -16.70 21.31 -25.49
CA GLY A 14 -17.73 20.90 -24.52
C GLY A 14 -17.24 19.93 -23.45
N LEU A 15 -18.15 19.55 -22.56
CA LEU A 15 -18.00 18.37 -21.70
C LEU A 15 -18.79 17.21 -22.30
N TRP A 16 -18.18 16.03 -22.31
CA TRP A 16 -18.78 14.82 -22.85
C TRP A 16 -19.67 14.17 -21.79
N GLY A 17 -20.99 14.13 -22.03
CA GLY A 17 -21.94 13.42 -21.18
C GLY A 17 -22.96 14.37 -20.52
N LEU A 18 -23.69 13.84 -19.53
CA LEU A 18 -24.65 14.62 -18.76
C LEU A 18 -23.89 15.48 -17.73
N ASP A 19 -23.91 16.79 -17.93
CA ASP A 19 -23.50 17.75 -16.89
C ASP A 19 -24.71 17.98 -15.99
N THR A 20 -24.63 17.57 -14.72
CA THR A 20 -25.74 17.67 -13.76
C THR A 20 -25.95 19.09 -13.25
N TRP A 21 -25.13 20.06 -13.69
CA TRP A 21 -25.18 21.46 -13.25
C TRP A 21 -25.22 21.56 -11.72
N ASP A 22 -24.47 20.70 -11.03
CA ASP A 22 -24.35 20.73 -9.57
C ASP A 22 -23.87 22.13 -9.14
N PRO A 23 -24.67 22.88 -8.35
CA PRO A 23 -24.32 24.22 -7.87
C PRO A 23 -23.01 24.26 -7.07
N LEU A 24 -22.65 23.14 -6.44
CA LEU A 24 -21.42 22.98 -5.68
C LEU A 24 -20.26 22.46 -6.54
N GLY A 25 -20.53 22.12 -7.80
CA GLY A 25 -19.55 21.77 -8.82
C GLY A 25 -18.80 20.46 -8.56
N GLY A 26 -19.35 19.55 -7.77
CA GLY A 26 -18.70 18.31 -7.34
C GLY A 26 -18.56 17.28 -8.46
N GLU A 27 -19.55 17.20 -9.36
CA GLU A 27 -19.54 16.29 -10.50
C GLU A 27 -19.68 17.08 -11.79
N ARG A 28 -18.62 17.10 -12.60
CA ARG A 28 -18.64 17.66 -13.97
C ARG A 28 -18.40 16.54 -14.95
N ALA A 29 -19.09 16.62 -16.09
CA ALA A 29 -18.85 15.70 -17.20
C ALA A 29 -17.37 15.74 -17.65
N PRO A 30 -16.79 14.60 -18.10
CA PRO A 30 -15.42 14.55 -18.59
C PRO A 30 -15.19 15.47 -19.80
N SER A 31 -13.96 15.93 -20.02
CA SER A 31 -13.59 16.65 -21.25
C SER A 31 -13.66 15.72 -22.48
N GLY A 32 -13.64 16.30 -23.69
CA GLY A 32 -13.68 15.57 -24.97
C GLY A 32 -12.61 14.47 -25.15
N PRO A 33 -12.66 13.73 -26.26
CA PRO A 33 -11.90 12.48 -26.44
C PRO A 33 -10.38 12.68 -26.56
N LYS A 34 -9.94 13.82 -27.09
CA LYS A 34 -8.53 14.12 -27.37
C LYS A 34 -7.85 14.89 -26.24
N TYR A 35 -8.51 15.88 -25.65
CA TYR A 35 -7.92 16.78 -24.67
C TYR A 35 -8.42 16.52 -23.25
N ASN A 36 -7.51 16.65 -22.28
CA ASN A 36 -7.81 16.77 -20.86
C ASN A 36 -8.39 18.16 -20.55
N ARG A 37 -8.88 18.35 -19.32
CA ARG A 37 -9.45 19.63 -18.87
C ARG A 37 -8.43 20.78 -18.83
N ASP A 38 -7.15 20.45 -18.67
CA ASP A 38 -6.02 21.39 -18.70
C ASP A 38 -5.53 21.71 -20.12
N GLY A 39 -6.16 21.13 -21.15
CA GLY A 39 -5.77 21.28 -22.55
C GLY A 39 -4.64 20.36 -23.00
N SER A 40 -4.10 19.51 -22.12
CA SER A 40 -3.10 18.51 -22.51
C SER A 40 -3.73 17.39 -23.34
N VAL A 41 -2.97 16.78 -24.26
CA VAL A 41 -3.45 15.64 -25.06
C VAL A 41 -3.51 14.39 -24.18
N ARG A 42 -4.65 13.69 -24.18
CA ARG A 42 -4.86 12.45 -23.44
C ARG A 42 -3.89 11.36 -23.89
N LEU A 43 -3.39 10.57 -22.93
CA LEU A 43 -2.51 9.44 -23.20
C LEU A 43 -3.15 8.43 -24.17
N SER A 44 -4.46 8.18 -24.02
CA SER A 44 -5.24 7.31 -24.90
C SER A 44 -5.24 7.76 -26.37
N TRP A 45 -5.07 9.05 -26.62
CA TRP A 45 -5.00 9.62 -27.96
C TRP A 45 -3.55 9.62 -28.48
N ARG A 46 -2.61 10.14 -27.68
CA ARG A 46 -1.20 10.30 -28.09
C ARG A 46 -0.47 8.97 -28.25
N SER A 47 -0.72 8.01 -27.37
CA SER A 47 -0.14 6.67 -27.44
C SER A 47 -1.15 5.64 -26.95
N PRO A 48 -1.99 5.12 -27.86
CA PRO A 48 -3.00 4.10 -27.53
C PRO A 48 -2.36 2.83 -26.96
N LEU A 49 -1.17 2.45 -27.44
CA LEU A 49 -0.43 1.28 -26.94
C LEU A 49 0.07 1.49 -25.51
N ALA A 50 0.64 2.66 -25.21
CA ALA A 50 1.01 3.02 -23.84
C ALA A 50 -0.20 3.02 -22.91
N TRP A 51 -1.30 3.60 -23.37
CA TRP A 51 -2.56 3.66 -22.61
C TRP A 51 -3.13 2.28 -22.32
N ALA A 52 -3.12 1.37 -23.31
CA ALA A 52 -3.52 -0.02 -23.15
C ALA A 52 -2.50 -0.87 -22.37
N GLY A 53 -1.32 -0.31 -22.06
CA GLY A 53 -0.23 -1.02 -21.40
C GLY A 53 0.39 -2.11 -22.27
N LEU A 54 0.31 -1.98 -23.60
CA LEU A 54 0.89 -2.91 -24.57
C LEU A 54 2.36 -2.61 -24.89
N ASP A 55 2.88 -1.42 -24.55
CA ASP A 55 4.29 -1.07 -24.79
C ASP A 55 5.30 -2.03 -24.14
N LYS A 56 4.89 -2.73 -23.07
CA LYS A 56 5.69 -3.73 -22.36
C LYS A 56 5.54 -5.15 -22.91
N VAL A 57 4.64 -5.37 -23.87
CA VAL A 57 4.27 -6.69 -24.39
C VAL A 57 4.91 -6.87 -25.76
N HIS A 58 5.81 -7.86 -25.88
CA HIS A 58 6.36 -8.19 -27.18
C HIS A 58 5.29 -8.79 -28.10
N PRO A 59 5.27 -8.44 -29.40
CA PRO A 59 4.45 -9.14 -30.38
C PRO A 59 4.75 -10.65 -30.35
N PRO A 60 3.73 -11.53 -30.46
CA PRO A 60 3.93 -12.98 -30.33
C PRO A 60 5.00 -13.58 -31.24
N HIS A 61 5.15 -13.05 -32.46
CA HIS A 61 6.17 -13.49 -33.41
C HIS A 61 7.60 -13.05 -33.04
N GLN A 62 7.76 -12.01 -32.22
CA GLN A 62 9.05 -11.49 -31.77
C GLN A 62 9.43 -11.98 -30.37
N ALA A 63 8.44 -12.39 -29.56
CA ALA A 63 8.64 -12.81 -28.18
C ALA A 63 9.67 -13.96 -28.04
N PRO A 64 9.68 -15.02 -28.89
CA PRO A 64 10.71 -16.06 -28.80
C PRO A 64 12.12 -15.51 -29.05
N THR A 65 12.30 -14.68 -30.07
CA THR A 65 13.61 -14.10 -30.40
C THR A 65 14.12 -13.17 -29.29
N ALA A 66 13.24 -12.31 -28.77
CA ALA A 66 13.57 -11.41 -27.65
C ALA A 66 13.93 -12.20 -26.39
N MET A 67 13.20 -13.28 -26.10
CA MET A 67 13.48 -14.16 -24.97
C MET A 67 14.81 -14.91 -25.12
N THR A 68 15.15 -15.39 -26.32
CA THR A 68 16.45 -16.01 -26.61
C THR A 68 17.60 -15.03 -26.38
N GLN A 69 17.45 -13.78 -26.80
CA GLN A 69 18.46 -12.73 -26.57
C GLN A 69 18.60 -12.42 -25.07
N LEU A 70 17.49 -12.31 -24.34
CA LEU A 70 17.50 -12.11 -22.89
C LEU A 70 18.24 -13.26 -22.19
N LEU A 71 17.94 -14.51 -22.56
CA LEU A 71 18.58 -15.69 -21.98
C LEU A 71 20.09 -15.70 -22.22
N ALA A 72 20.53 -15.38 -23.45
CA ALA A 72 21.95 -15.29 -23.77
C ALA A 72 22.67 -14.21 -22.94
N ASN A 73 22.03 -13.05 -22.74
CA ASN A 73 22.59 -11.99 -21.91
C ASN A 73 22.70 -12.41 -20.43
N LEU A 74 21.68 -13.07 -19.89
CA LEU A 74 21.69 -13.56 -18.50
C LEU A 74 22.74 -14.66 -18.30
N GLN A 75 22.93 -15.55 -19.26
CA GLN A 75 23.97 -16.58 -19.23
C GLN A 75 25.37 -15.95 -19.26
N ALA A 76 25.58 -14.93 -20.10
CA ALA A 76 26.84 -14.19 -20.12
C ALA A 76 27.09 -13.44 -18.80
N GLU A 77 26.05 -12.86 -18.18
CA GLU A 77 26.13 -12.24 -16.86
C GLU A 77 26.49 -13.27 -15.78
N GLN A 78 25.87 -14.46 -15.80
CA GLN A 78 26.16 -15.54 -14.88
C GLN A 78 27.63 -15.98 -14.96
N THR A 79 28.17 -16.15 -16.16
CA THR A 79 29.59 -16.50 -16.35
C THR A 79 30.51 -15.39 -15.82
N ALA A 80 30.21 -14.12 -16.12
CA ALA A 80 31.02 -13.00 -15.68
C ALA A 80 30.99 -12.80 -14.14
N LEU A 81 29.84 -13.04 -13.51
CA LEU A 81 29.70 -13.00 -12.06
C LEU A 81 30.49 -14.12 -11.40
N THR A 82 30.44 -15.33 -11.94
CA THR A 82 31.21 -16.48 -11.43
C THR A 82 32.71 -16.18 -11.45
N ASP A 83 33.24 -15.67 -12.57
CA ASP A 83 34.65 -15.29 -12.69
C ASP A 83 35.04 -14.13 -11.76
N THR A 84 34.10 -13.23 -11.47
CA THR A 84 34.33 -12.10 -10.55
C THR A 84 34.33 -12.57 -9.10
N ILE A 85 33.42 -13.47 -8.74
CA ILE A 85 33.33 -14.07 -7.40
C ILE A 85 34.60 -14.84 -7.07
N GLU A 86 35.12 -15.66 -8.00
CA GLU A 86 36.37 -16.39 -7.76
C GLU A 86 37.57 -15.46 -7.53
N ARG A 87 37.68 -14.37 -8.31
CA ARG A 87 38.70 -13.33 -8.07
C ARG A 87 38.51 -12.61 -6.74
N GLN A 88 37.27 -12.31 -6.37
CA GLN A 88 36.96 -11.62 -5.11
C GLN A 88 37.23 -12.52 -3.90
N ARG A 89 36.97 -13.83 -3.99
CA ARG A 89 37.32 -14.82 -2.97
C ARG A 89 38.82 -14.83 -2.69
N GLU A 90 39.65 -14.75 -3.74
CA GLU A 90 41.10 -14.69 -3.57
C GLU A 90 41.56 -13.41 -2.87
N THR A 91 40.94 -12.27 -3.20
CA THR A 91 41.19 -11.00 -2.49
C THR A 91 40.84 -11.11 -0.99
N VAL A 92 39.69 -11.69 -0.66
CA VAL A 92 39.27 -11.90 0.73
C VAL A 92 40.25 -12.81 1.47
N ARG A 93 40.67 -13.93 0.87
CA ARG A 93 41.67 -14.85 1.45
C ARG A 93 43.01 -14.16 1.69
N THR A 94 43.47 -13.35 0.73
CA THR A 94 44.73 -12.61 0.84
C THR A 94 44.68 -11.59 1.98
N LEU A 95 43.59 -10.83 2.08
CA LEU A 95 43.40 -9.85 3.16
C LEU A 95 43.33 -10.51 4.55
N ASP A 96 42.70 -11.67 4.65
CA ASP A 96 42.64 -12.43 5.91
C ASP A 96 44.04 -12.92 6.34
N LEU A 97 44.85 -13.43 5.40
CA LEU A 97 46.24 -13.77 5.65
C LEU A 97 47.08 -12.54 6.07
N GLU A 98 46.91 -11.39 5.41
CA GLU A 98 47.58 -10.14 5.81
C GLU A 98 47.21 -9.75 7.24
N ILE A 99 45.93 -9.82 7.62
CA ILE A 99 45.47 -9.52 8.97
C ILE A 99 46.10 -10.46 10.00
N GLU A 100 46.16 -11.76 9.71
CA GLU A 100 46.74 -12.74 10.63
C GLU A 100 48.25 -12.52 10.81
N THR A 101 48.98 -12.22 9.73
CA THR A 101 50.40 -11.85 9.82
C THR A 101 50.61 -10.56 10.62
N LEU A 102 49.76 -9.55 10.44
CA LEU A 102 49.84 -8.30 11.20
C LEU A 102 49.52 -8.49 12.68
N ARG A 103 48.57 -9.37 13.04
CA ARG A 103 48.26 -9.71 14.44
C ARG A 103 49.45 -10.34 15.17
N SER A 104 50.25 -11.14 14.46
CA SER A 104 51.46 -11.76 15.02
C SER A 104 52.54 -10.72 15.39
N THR A 105 52.50 -9.52 14.80
CA THR A 105 53.45 -8.44 15.04
C THR A 105 52.86 -7.43 16.03
N GLN A 106 53.31 -7.45 17.28
CA GLN A 106 52.76 -6.72 18.45
C GLN A 106 52.61 -5.17 18.35
N PHE A 107 52.92 -4.51 17.23
CA PHE A 107 53.15 -3.06 17.17
C PHE A 107 52.33 -2.25 16.14
N LEU A 108 51.36 -2.82 15.41
CA LEU A 108 50.70 -2.14 14.27
C LEU A 108 49.16 -2.04 14.36
N SER A 109 48.63 -1.42 15.43
CA SER A 109 47.17 -1.34 15.68
C SER A 109 46.37 -0.55 14.63
N THR A 110 46.92 0.55 14.10
CA THR A 110 46.23 1.39 13.11
C THR A 110 46.14 0.71 11.75
N LEU A 111 47.23 0.09 11.28
CA LEU A 111 47.27 -0.65 10.03
C LEU A 111 46.35 -1.89 10.09
N LEU A 112 46.36 -2.61 11.22
CA LEU A 112 45.46 -3.73 11.44
C LEU A 112 43.98 -3.32 11.35
N THR A 113 43.62 -2.18 11.95
CA THR A 113 42.24 -1.65 11.91
C THR A 113 41.83 -1.22 10.49
N ALA A 114 42.76 -0.67 9.71
CA ALA A 114 42.50 -0.35 8.30
C ALA A 114 42.27 -1.62 7.47
N ARG A 115 43.15 -2.63 7.62
CA ARG A 115 43.01 -3.91 6.92
C ARG A 115 41.78 -4.69 7.31
N SER A 116 41.39 -4.68 8.58
CA SER A 116 40.13 -5.32 9.00
C SER A 116 38.92 -4.68 8.34
N ARG A 117 38.90 -3.35 8.18
CA ARG A 117 37.85 -2.65 7.44
C ARG A 117 37.86 -3.02 5.95
N ASP A 118 39.03 -3.08 5.33
CA ASP A 118 39.16 -3.50 3.93
C ASP A 118 38.60 -4.93 3.73
N LEU A 119 38.88 -5.85 4.68
CA LEU A 119 38.33 -7.21 4.67
C LEU A 119 36.81 -7.23 4.79
N GLU A 120 36.25 -6.50 5.76
CA GLU A 120 34.79 -6.40 5.94
C GLU A 120 34.09 -5.88 4.67
N GLU A 121 34.66 -4.85 4.03
CA GLU A 121 34.14 -4.33 2.76
C GLU A 121 34.26 -5.36 1.62
N ALA A 122 35.39 -6.08 1.53
CA ALA A 122 35.60 -7.10 0.53
C ALA A 122 34.65 -8.29 0.68
N VAL A 123 34.35 -8.70 1.92
CA VAL A 123 33.38 -9.75 2.26
C VAL A 123 31.96 -9.30 1.93
N ALA A 124 31.58 -8.07 2.27
CA ALA A 124 30.27 -7.53 1.92
C ALA A 124 30.05 -7.48 0.40
N LYS A 125 31.08 -7.07 -0.36
CA LYS A 125 31.05 -7.10 -1.84
C LYS A 125 30.89 -8.52 -2.39
N LEU A 126 31.63 -9.49 -1.82
CA LEU A 126 31.53 -10.90 -2.21
C LEU A 126 30.11 -11.42 -2.00
N HIS A 127 29.52 -11.20 -0.83
CA HIS A 127 28.15 -11.64 -0.54
C HIS A 127 27.11 -11.00 -1.47
N ALA A 128 27.23 -9.70 -1.76
CA ALA A 128 26.33 -9.03 -2.72
C ALA A 128 26.45 -9.63 -4.14
N GLN A 129 27.65 -10.05 -4.55
CA GLN A 129 27.85 -10.74 -5.83
C GLN A 129 27.28 -12.16 -5.83
N GLU A 130 27.43 -12.92 -4.75
CA GLU A 130 26.85 -14.25 -4.59
C GLU A 130 25.31 -14.22 -4.57
N GLU A 131 24.72 -13.22 -3.91
CA GLU A 131 23.28 -12.96 -3.95
C GLU A 131 22.82 -12.65 -5.37
N ARG A 132 23.53 -11.76 -6.08
CA ARG A 132 23.24 -11.45 -7.49
C ARG A 132 23.33 -12.69 -8.38
N LEU A 133 24.35 -13.53 -8.20
CA LEU A 133 24.50 -14.78 -8.95
C LEU A 133 23.32 -15.73 -8.73
N THR A 134 22.85 -15.84 -7.49
CA THR A 134 21.67 -16.65 -7.14
C THR A 134 20.44 -16.16 -7.90
N HIS A 135 20.16 -14.86 -7.84
CA HIS A 135 19.04 -14.26 -8.56
C HIS A 135 19.13 -14.45 -10.09
N VAL A 136 20.31 -14.27 -10.67
CA VAL A 136 20.51 -14.48 -12.12
C VAL A 136 20.28 -15.94 -12.48
N THR A 137 20.78 -16.88 -11.67
CA THR A 137 20.61 -18.32 -11.90
C THR A 137 19.13 -18.72 -11.90
N GLU A 138 18.36 -18.30 -10.88
CA GLU A 138 16.91 -18.53 -10.83
C GLU A 138 16.20 -17.90 -12.04
N THR A 139 16.62 -16.70 -12.44
CA THR A 139 16.04 -16.00 -13.60
C THR A 139 16.35 -16.72 -14.91
N VAL A 140 17.54 -17.30 -15.07
CA VAL A 140 17.93 -18.12 -16.23
C VAL A 140 17.04 -19.35 -16.34
N GLU A 141 16.84 -20.08 -15.25
CA GLU A 141 15.98 -21.27 -15.23
C GLU A 141 14.52 -20.94 -15.59
N ALA A 142 13.96 -19.89 -14.98
CA ALA A 142 12.61 -19.43 -15.28
C ALA A 142 12.47 -18.94 -16.73
N SER A 143 13.47 -18.23 -17.25
CA SER A 143 13.49 -17.73 -18.63
C SER A 143 13.61 -18.86 -19.65
N ALA A 144 14.40 -19.89 -19.36
CA ALA A 144 14.52 -21.09 -20.19
C ALA A 144 13.19 -21.86 -20.27
N ALA A 145 12.51 -22.06 -19.13
CA ALA A 145 11.18 -22.67 -19.10
C ALA A 145 10.15 -21.84 -19.88
N GLN A 146 10.18 -20.51 -19.76
CA GLN A 146 9.30 -19.62 -20.50
C GLN A 146 9.59 -19.64 -22.01
N LEU A 147 10.86 -19.68 -22.43
CA LEU A 147 11.24 -19.81 -23.84
C LEU A 147 10.69 -21.11 -24.45
N ALA A 148 10.80 -22.24 -23.74
CA ALA A 148 10.26 -23.52 -24.18
C ALA A 148 8.74 -23.46 -24.42
N ARG A 149 7.99 -22.79 -23.53
CA ARG A 149 6.55 -22.56 -23.70
C ARG A 149 6.23 -21.71 -24.93
N LEU A 150 6.97 -20.61 -25.12
CA LEU A 150 6.80 -19.72 -26.27
C LEU A 150 7.09 -20.45 -27.59
N GLN A 151 8.13 -21.29 -27.62
CA GLN A 151 8.47 -22.11 -28.80
C GLN A 151 7.42 -23.19 -29.10
N ALA A 152 6.74 -23.71 -28.06
CA ALA A 152 5.60 -24.61 -28.22
C ALA A 152 4.30 -23.88 -28.66
N GLY A 153 4.33 -22.56 -28.81
CA GLY A 153 3.17 -21.75 -29.19
C GLY A 153 2.23 -21.39 -28.02
N ASP A 154 2.62 -21.69 -26.78
CA ASP A 154 1.89 -21.24 -25.58
C ASP A 154 2.35 -19.85 -25.16
N PHE A 155 1.59 -18.84 -25.57
CA PHE A 155 1.80 -17.43 -25.19
C PHE A 155 1.07 -17.03 -23.90
N GLY A 156 0.38 -17.98 -23.25
CA GLY A 156 -0.49 -17.71 -22.10
C GLY A 156 -1.75 -16.92 -22.47
N PRO A 157 -2.53 -16.49 -21.45
CA PRO A 157 -3.78 -15.79 -21.69
C PRO A 157 -3.54 -14.37 -22.23
N ALA A 158 -4.26 -13.99 -23.28
CA ALA A 158 -4.10 -12.69 -23.96
C ALA A 158 -4.22 -11.47 -23.03
N ARG A 159 -4.97 -11.60 -21.93
CA ARG A 159 -5.21 -10.54 -20.94
C ARG A 159 -4.27 -10.58 -19.73
N ALA A 160 -3.25 -11.44 -19.73
CA ALA A 160 -2.28 -11.53 -18.62
C ALA A 160 -1.58 -10.20 -18.31
N HIS A 161 -1.41 -9.34 -19.31
CA HIS A 161 -0.75 -8.04 -19.16
C HIS A 161 -1.60 -6.99 -18.41
N ILE A 162 -2.91 -7.23 -18.27
CA ILE A 162 -3.88 -6.33 -17.64
C ILE A 162 -3.90 -6.57 -16.14
N ARG A 163 -3.32 -5.64 -15.36
CA ARG A 163 -3.33 -5.72 -13.88
C ARG A 163 -4.60 -5.14 -13.27
N HIS A 164 -5.12 -4.06 -13.86
CA HIS A 164 -6.32 -3.36 -13.39
C HIS A 164 -7.38 -3.44 -14.48
N ALA A 165 -8.10 -4.56 -14.53
CA ALA A 165 -9.23 -4.70 -15.42
C ALA A 165 -10.40 -3.87 -14.86
N HIS A 166 -10.79 -2.80 -15.55
CA HIS A 166 -12.03 -2.13 -15.25
C HIS A 166 -13.20 -3.04 -15.64
N GLY A 167 -13.76 -3.73 -14.65
CA GLY A 167 -15.01 -4.45 -14.81
C GLY A 167 -16.19 -3.46 -14.89
N PRO A 168 -17.33 -3.87 -15.47
CA PRO A 168 -18.56 -3.11 -15.34
C PRO A 168 -18.84 -2.87 -13.85
N GLN A 169 -19.31 -1.67 -13.51
CA GLN A 169 -19.69 -1.35 -12.14
C GLN A 169 -20.70 -2.41 -11.66
N PRO A 170 -20.44 -3.09 -10.52
CA PRO A 170 -21.37 -4.08 -10.02
C PRO A 170 -22.74 -3.43 -9.83
N PRO A 171 -23.84 -4.16 -10.10
CA PRO A 171 -25.17 -3.60 -9.98
C PRO A 171 -25.37 -3.07 -8.56
N ILE A 172 -25.76 -1.79 -8.45
CA ILE A 172 -26.01 -1.16 -7.17
C ILE A 172 -27.14 -1.96 -6.49
N PRO A 173 -26.92 -2.52 -5.29
CA PRO A 173 -27.96 -3.28 -4.61
C PRO A 173 -29.15 -2.35 -4.37
N ALA A 174 -30.35 -2.83 -4.70
CA ALA A 174 -31.57 -2.07 -4.51
C ALA A 174 -31.70 -1.68 -3.03
N ALA A 175 -31.61 -0.38 -2.73
CA ALA A 175 -31.88 0.13 -1.40
C ALA A 175 -33.31 -0.24 -1.00
N SER A 176 -33.51 -0.67 0.24
CA SER A 176 -34.83 -0.97 0.78
C SER A 176 -35.75 0.25 0.63
N GLY A 177 -37.06 0.04 0.47
CA GLY A 177 -38.02 1.15 0.34
C GLY A 177 -37.92 2.15 1.50
N PHE A 178 -37.69 1.64 2.71
CA PHE A 178 -37.44 2.47 3.89
C PHE A 178 -36.18 3.32 3.78
N ALA A 179 -35.06 2.78 3.27
CA ALA A 179 -33.82 3.53 3.15
C ALA A 179 -33.91 4.72 2.18
N ARG A 180 -34.69 4.54 1.10
CA ARG A 180 -34.93 5.60 0.10
C ARG A 180 -35.79 6.72 0.66
N TRP A 181 -36.86 6.36 1.39
CA TRP A 181 -37.72 7.32 2.08
C TRP A 181 -36.96 8.05 3.21
N TRP A 182 -36.22 7.32 4.03
CA TRP A 182 -35.41 7.88 5.11
C TRP A 182 -34.37 8.88 4.59
N SER A 183 -33.63 8.54 3.54
CA SER A 183 -32.62 9.45 2.95
C SER A 183 -33.21 10.76 2.42
N ALA A 184 -34.49 10.76 2.00
CA ALA A 184 -35.15 11.96 1.53
C ALA A 184 -35.66 12.84 2.69
N VAL A 185 -36.11 12.23 3.78
CA VAL A 185 -36.76 12.92 4.91
C VAL A 185 -35.76 13.35 5.99
N SER A 186 -34.67 12.59 6.17
CA SER A 186 -33.75 12.75 7.31
C SER A 186 -33.08 14.12 7.36
N GLY A 187 -32.73 14.69 6.19
CA GLY A 187 -32.10 16.02 6.10
C GLY A 187 -33.01 17.16 6.56
N GLY A 188 -34.30 17.10 6.21
CA GLY A 188 -35.27 18.09 6.69
C GLY A 188 -35.61 17.90 8.16
N LEU A 189 -35.73 16.64 8.60
CA LEU A 189 -36.08 16.31 9.98
C LEU A 189 -35.01 16.76 10.98
N ILE A 190 -33.71 16.56 10.68
CA ILE A 190 -32.63 16.99 11.59
C ILE A 190 -32.58 18.50 11.73
N LEU A 191 -32.81 19.24 10.64
CA LEU A 191 -32.84 20.70 10.66
C LEU A 191 -34.01 21.21 11.52
N LEU A 192 -35.21 20.64 11.35
CA LEU A 192 -36.38 20.98 12.15
C LEU A 192 -36.14 20.70 13.63
N LEU A 193 -35.48 19.59 13.95
CA LEU A 193 -35.17 19.22 15.33
C LEU A 193 -34.14 20.16 15.97
N ILE A 194 -33.13 20.60 15.22
CA ILE A 194 -32.16 21.61 15.66
C ILE A 194 -32.88 22.94 15.92
N VAL A 195 -33.76 23.37 15.02
CA VAL A 195 -34.56 24.59 15.20
C VAL A 195 -35.44 24.51 16.44
N ALA A 196 -36.10 23.37 16.68
CA ALA A 196 -36.90 23.13 17.87
C ALA A 196 -36.04 23.22 19.15
N LEU A 197 -34.84 22.64 19.13
CA LEU A 197 -33.92 22.69 20.28
C LEU A 197 -33.46 24.12 20.60
N LEU A 198 -33.22 24.93 19.58
CA LEU A 198 -32.86 26.35 19.71
C LEU A 198 -34.04 27.21 20.20
N TYR A 199 -35.28 26.85 19.84
CA TYR A 199 -36.49 27.56 20.25
C TYR A 199 -36.86 27.29 21.70
N PHE A 200 -36.95 26.01 22.10
CA PHE A 200 -37.37 25.62 23.44
C PHE A 200 -36.27 25.82 24.51
N ARG A 201 -35.00 25.96 24.09
CA ARG A 201 -33.83 26.23 24.96
C ARG A 201 -33.86 25.43 26.28
N PRO A 202 -33.88 24.09 26.22
CA PRO A 202 -33.83 23.30 27.44
C PRO A 202 -32.54 23.57 28.23
N THR A 203 -32.62 23.50 29.56
CA THR A 203 -31.51 23.80 30.49
C THR A 203 -30.21 23.07 30.14
N SER A 204 -30.31 21.85 29.57
CA SER A 204 -29.18 21.03 29.14
C SER A 204 -29.22 20.76 27.63
N TRP A 205 -29.23 21.82 26.82
CA TRP A 205 -29.33 21.71 25.35
C TRP A 205 -28.26 20.79 24.71
N LEU A 206 -27.03 20.76 25.23
CA LEU A 206 -25.97 19.86 24.76
C LEU A 206 -26.32 18.37 24.95
N PHE A 207 -26.95 18.03 26.07
CA PHE A 207 -27.38 16.65 26.35
C PHE A 207 -28.49 16.21 25.38
N TRP A 208 -29.46 17.10 25.14
CA TRP A 208 -30.51 16.84 24.15
C TRP A 208 -29.95 16.72 22.73
N LEU A 209 -28.98 17.56 22.35
CA LEU A 209 -28.30 17.45 21.06
C LEU A 209 -27.60 16.09 20.90
N LEU A 210 -26.94 15.60 21.96
CA LEU A 210 -26.32 14.28 21.98
C LEU A 210 -27.35 13.16 21.75
N ILE A 211 -28.48 13.20 22.47
CA ILE A 211 -29.57 12.22 22.31
C ILE A 211 -30.05 12.19 20.86
N VAL A 212 -30.26 13.36 20.28
CA VAL A 212 -30.71 13.51 18.90
C VAL A 212 -29.70 12.92 17.92
N ALA A 213 -28.42 13.22 18.10
CA ALA A 213 -27.35 12.69 17.25
C ALA A 213 -27.28 11.16 17.34
N VAL A 214 -27.42 10.58 18.54
CA VAL A 214 -27.44 9.13 18.74
C VAL A 214 -28.66 8.49 18.08
N LEU A 215 -29.86 9.06 18.28
CA LEU A 215 -31.10 8.54 17.70
C LEU A 215 -31.06 8.58 16.18
N PHE A 216 -30.58 9.69 15.62
CA PHE A 216 -30.43 9.87 14.19
C PHE A 216 -29.41 8.88 13.60
N GLY A 217 -28.26 8.71 14.26
CA GLY A 217 -27.26 7.71 13.89
C GLY A 217 -27.80 6.28 13.94
N ALA A 218 -28.63 5.96 14.93
CA ALA A 218 -29.28 4.66 15.05
C ALA A 218 -30.28 4.39 13.91
N LEU A 219 -31.08 5.40 13.55
CA LEU A 219 -32.04 5.31 12.43
C LEU A 219 -31.33 5.18 11.08
N ASP A 220 -30.23 5.91 10.85
CA ASP A 220 -29.42 5.76 9.64
C ASP A 220 -28.73 4.38 9.58
N ALA A 221 -28.19 3.90 10.71
CA ALA A 221 -27.60 2.57 10.78
C ALA A 221 -28.63 1.45 10.56
N PHE A 222 -29.86 1.63 11.06
CA PHE A 222 -30.99 0.73 10.82
C PHE A 222 -31.36 0.69 9.34
N SER A 223 -31.52 1.87 8.72
CA SER A 223 -31.78 2.02 7.28
C SER A 223 -30.76 1.27 6.42
N ARG A 224 -29.48 1.34 6.79
CA ARG A 224 -28.36 0.70 6.06
C ARG A 224 -28.12 -0.78 6.43
N ARG A 225 -28.98 -1.39 7.27
CA ARG A 225 -28.80 -2.76 7.84
C ARG A 225 -27.45 -2.95 8.58
N ARG A 226 -26.90 -1.89 9.15
CA ARG A 226 -25.61 -1.87 9.87
C ARG A 226 -25.78 -1.58 11.37
N LEU A 227 -26.96 -1.83 11.91
CA LEU A 227 -27.29 -1.55 13.32
C LEU A 227 -26.27 -2.19 14.28
N GLY A 228 -25.84 -3.43 14.02
CA GLY A 228 -24.84 -4.11 14.85
C GLY A 228 -23.51 -3.35 14.94
N TYR A 229 -22.98 -2.87 13.81
CA TYR A 229 -21.74 -2.08 13.79
C TYR A 229 -21.90 -0.73 14.50
N PHE A 230 -23.06 -0.08 14.39
CA PHE A 230 -23.33 1.17 15.09
C PHE A 230 -23.38 0.96 16.60
N LEU A 231 -24.10 -0.06 17.07
CA LEU A 231 -24.19 -0.39 18.49
C LEU A 231 -22.82 -0.73 19.10
N ILE A 232 -21.98 -1.48 18.38
CA ILE A 232 -20.61 -1.78 18.83
C ILE A 232 -19.78 -0.50 18.94
N ARG A 233 -19.81 0.38 17.93
CA ARG A 233 -19.07 1.65 17.98
C ARG A 233 -19.55 2.57 19.09
N LEU A 234 -20.87 2.64 19.29
CA LEU A 234 -21.45 3.41 20.39
C LEU A 234 -21.02 2.85 21.74
N ALA A 235 -21.07 1.52 21.91
CA ALA A 235 -20.61 0.86 23.13
C ALA A 235 -19.12 1.11 23.39
N VAL A 236 -18.27 1.05 22.36
CA VAL A 236 -16.83 1.35 22.46
C VAL A 236 -16.60 2.81 22.84
N LEU A 237 -17.33 3.77 22.24
CA LEU A 237 -17.23 5.18 22.59
C LEU A 237 -17.67 5.44 24.04
N LEU A 238 -18.78 4.84 24.47
CA LEU A 238 -19.23 4.92 25.85
C LEU A 238 -18.21 4.28 26.79
N ALA A 239 -17.63 3.13 26.43
CA ALA A 239 -16.60 2.47 27.21
C ALA A 239 -15.36 3.36 27.36
N ILE A 240 -14.86 3.96 26.28
CA ILE A 240 -13.75 4.92 26.31
C ILE A 240 -14.09 6.12 27.19
N TYR A 241 -15.29 6.67 27.05
CA TYR A 241 -15.75 7.79 27.85
C TYR A 241 -15.81 7.44 29.35
N THR A 242 -16.37 6.28 29.69
CA THR A 242 -16.38 5.79 31.07
C THR A 242 -14.98 5.49 31.61
N ALA A 243 -14.08 4.95 30.79
CA ALA A 243 -12.69 4.72 31.15
C ALA A 243 -11.95 6.05 31.39
N ALA A 244 -12.20 7.08 30.57
CA ALA A 244 -11.63 8.41 30.76
C ALA A 244 -12.14 9.06 32.07
N ILE A 245 -13.43 8.92 32.38
CA ILE A 245 -13.98 9.36 33.67
C ILE A 245 -13.32 8.61 34.82
N LEU A 246 -13.18 7.27 34.72
CA LEU A 246 -12.53 6.46 35.74
C LEU A 246 -11.07 6.87 35.95
N ILE A 247 -10.30 7.07 34.87
CA ILE A 247 -8.91 7.54 34.96
C ILE A 247 -8.86 8.91 35.61
N TYR A 248 -9.70 9.85 35.18
CA TYR A 248 -9.72 11.20 35.74
C TYR A 248 -10.09 11.21 37.24
N GLN A 249 -11.07 10.39 37.63
CA GLN A 249 -11.56 10.33 39.01
C GLN A 249 -10.62 9.53 39.94
N PHE A 250 -9.97 8.48 39.43
CA PHE A 250 -9.19 7.52 40.22
C PHE A 250 -7.69 7.50 39.89
N TRP A 251 -7.16 8.58 39.29
CA TRP A 251 -5.73 8.64 38.92
C TRP A 251 -4.76 8.39 40.09
N PRO A 252 -5.02 8.81 41.35
CA PRO A 252 -4.10 8.51 42.45
C PRO A 252 -4.08 7.00 42.75
N GLN A 253 -5.23 6.33 42.73
CA GLN A 253 -5.34 4.90 42.96
C GLN A 253 -4.65 4.09 41.85
N LEU A 254 -4.70 4.56 40.59
CA LEU A 254 -3.98 3.94 39.48
C LEU A 254 -2.46 4.00 39.66
N ILE A 255 -1.92 5.12 40.16
CA ILE A 255 -0.49 5.24 40.48
C ILE A 255 -0.09 4.27 41.59
N VAL A 256 -0.89 4.21 42.67
CA VAL A 256 -0.65 3.28 43.78
C VAL A 256 -0.66 1.83 43.29
N LEU A 257 -1.65 1.45 42.47
CA LEU A 257 -1.75 0.12 41.87
C LEU A 257 -0.52 -0.20 41.00
N GLY A 258 -0.06 0.76 40.19
CA GLY A 258 1.14 0.61 39.36
C GLY A 258 2.41 0.42 40.19
N LEU A 259 2.55 1.16 41.29
CA LEU A 259 3.68 1.02 42.22
C LEU A 259 3.66 -0.35 42.91
N ILE A 260 2.49 -0.82 43.34
CA ILE A 260 2.33 -2.17 43.92
C ILE A 260 2.76 -3.24 42.90
N LEU A 261 2.33 -3.11 41.63
CA LEU A 261 2.71 -4.05 40.58
C LEU A 261 4.23 -4.04 40.32
N LEU A 262 4.86 -2.86 40.30
CA LEU A 262 6.30 -2.71 40.14
C LEU A 262 7.07 -3.39 41.28
N VAL A 263 6.66 -3.14 42.53
CA VAL A 263 7.24 -3.78 43.70
C VAL A 263 7.07 -5.29 43.62
N MET A 264 5.90 -5.77 43.20
CA MET A 264 5.64 -7.20 43.02
C MET A 264 6.53 -7.82 41.93
N THR A 265 6.80 -7.10 40.83
CA THR A 265 7.76 -7.56 39.81
C THR A 265 9.20 -7.58 40.34
N MET A 266 9.63 -6.56 41.09
CA MET A 266 10.97 -6.57 41.71
C MET A 266 11.14 -7.70 42.71
N ILE A 267 10.14 -7.94 43.55
CA ILE A 267 10.16 -9.06 44.51
C ILE A 267 10.24 -10.39 43.74
N ARG A 268 9.46 -10.55 42.67
CA ARG A 268 9.49 -11.75 41.83
C ARG A 268 10.88 -11.99 41.21
N ASP A 269 11.49 -10.95 40.65
CA ASP A 269 12.80 -11.05 40.00
C ASP A 269 13.89 -11.31 41.03
N ASN A 270 13.85 -10.65 42.18
CA ASN A 270 14.79 -10.88 43.27
C ASN A 270 14.65 -12.30 43.87
N VAL A 271 13.41 -12.80 44.03
CA VAL A 271 13.17 -14.19 44.44
C VAL A 271 13.65 -15.19 43.40
N ARG A 272 13.54 -14.88 42.09
CA ARG A 272 14.10 -15.70 41.02
C ARG A 272 15.62 -15.72 41.04
N GLU A 273 16.27 -14.58 41.28
CA GLU A 273 17.73 -14.49 41.41
C GLU A 273 18.22 -15.29 42.63
N VAL A 274 17.53 -15.20 43.77
CA VAL A 274 17.88 -15.93 44.99
C VAL A 274 17.56 -17.43 44.89
N SER A 275 16.52 -17.81 44.14
CA SER A 275 16.15 -19.22 43.90
C SER A 275 16.90 -19.84 42.71
N GLY A 276 17.71 -19.06 42.00
CA GLY A 276 18.53 -19.47 40.86
C GLY A 276 19.89 -20.04 41.26
N ARG A 277 19.86 -21.03 42.17
CA ARG A 277 20.75 -22.20 42.07
C ARG A 277 20.02 -23.27 41.26
#